data_AF-A0A948SXD3-F1
#
_entry.id   AF-A0A948SXD3-F1
#
_cell.length_a   1.000
_cell.length_b   1.000
_cell.length_c   1.000
_cell.angle_alpha   90.00
_cell.angle_beta   90.00
_cell.angle_gamma   90.00
#
_symmetry.space_group_name_H-M   'P 1'
#
loop_
_entity.id
_entity.type
_entity.pdbx_description
1 polymer ?
#
loop_
_entity_poly.entity_id
_entity_poly.type
_entity_poly.pdbx_seq_one_letter_code
_entity_poly.pdbx_strand_id
1 'polypeptide(L)'
;MDASEVFFQQIINGVTIGMIYALIALGYTIVYGIAQLINFAHGEVFMVGAYLGLLFFTIFQNVIPGLQGSVYSLPLVIICVMVSTALLGALIERLAYKPLRHAPRLAPLITAIGVSFVLQNAVMLIFGPADKTFPPVLPLKKISMGSVTLTNIQILITLTSVILMAVLHLFITRTRTGKAMRALADDMKAASLMGINVDRTIMTAFIVGAALAGAGGVMFGLYYSTINFHDGYLAGLKAFT
;
A
#
# COMPACT_ATOMS: atom_id res chain seq x y z
N MET A 1 1.14 -27.21 22.52
CA MET A 1 1.28 -25.79 22.87
C MET A 1 0.36 -25.51 24.02
N ASP A 2 0.89 -25.01 25.12
CA ASP A 2 0.07 -24.53 26.23
C ASP A 2 -0.72 -23.29 25.79
N ALA A 3 -1.85 -23.01 26.46
CA ALA A 3 -2.71 -21.87 26.11
C ALA A 3 -1.95 -20.53 26.08
N SER A 4 -0.94 -20.38 26.93
CA SER A 4 -0.03 -19.23 26.96
C SER A 4 0.81 -19.13 25.68
N GLU A 5 1.34 -20.23 25.17
CA GLU A 5 2.15 -20.26 23.94
C GLU A 5 1.31 -19.90 22.71
N VAL A 6 0.07 -20.39 22.64
CA VAL A 6 -0.87 -20.04 21.57
C VAL A 6 -1.19 -18.56 21.61
N PHE A 7 -1.40 -18.00 22.79
CA PHE A 7 -1.66 -16.57 22.97
C PHE A 7 -0.49 -15.71 22.47
N PHE A 8 0.75 -16.00 22.88
CA PHE A 8 1.92 -15.23 22.42
C PHE A 8 2.18 -15.39 20.91
N GLN A 9 2.02 -16.59 20.36
CA GLN A 9 2.12 -16.81 18.92
C GLN A 9 1.08 -15.98 18.16
N GLN A 10 -0.15 -15.90 18.68
CA GLN A 10 -1.22 -15.14 18.03
C GLN A 10 -1.03 -13.63 18.13
N ILE A 11 -0.44 -13.12 19.23
CA ILE A 11 -0.02 -11.72 19.32
C ILE A 11 0.95 -11.39 18.18
N ILE A 12 1.96 -12.24 17.96
CA ILE A 12 2.98 -12.01 16.94
C ILE A 12 2.43 -12.09 15.52
N ASN A 13 1.58 -13.07 15.25
CA ASN A 13 0.88 -13.16 13.98
C ASN A 13 -0.01 -11.93 13.76
N GLY A 14 -0.73 -11.51 14.79
CA GLY A 14 -1.58 -10.32 14.78
C GLY A 14 -0.79 -9.04 14.53
N VAL A 15 0.38 -8.88 15.15
CA VAL A 15 1.28 -7.73 14.90
C VAL A 15 1.76 -7.73 13.45
N THR A 16 2.16 -8.87 12.90
CA THR A 16 2.63 -8.92 11.51
C THR A 16 1.53 -8.52 10.53
N ILE A 17 0.33 -9.09 10.68
CA ILE A 17 -0.82 -8.75 9.84
C ILE A 17 -1.22 -7.27 10.05
N GLY A 18 -1.18 -6.81 11.30
CA GLY A 18 -1.44 -5.42 11.67
C GLY A 18 -0.48 -4.44 11.01
N MET A 19 0.79 -4.79 10.82
CA MET A 19 1.78 -3.96 10.11
C MET A 19 1.42 -3.78 8.63
N ILE A 20 0.92 -4.83 7.97
CA ILE A 20 0.44 -4.76 6.58
C ILE A 20 -0.76 -3.81 6.51
N TYR A 21 -1.75 -3.99 7.40
CA TYR A 21 -2.92 -3.12 7.46
C TYR A 21 -2.57 -1.68 7.86
N ALA A 22 -1.55 -1.47 8.69
CA ALA A 22 -1.09 -0.14 9.08
C ALA A 22 -0.55 0.63 7.87
N LEU A 23 0.18 -0.01 6.95
CA LEU A 23 0.63 0.63 5.71
C LEU A 23 -0.54 1.06 4.82
N ILE A 24 -1.55 0.18 4.69
CA ILE A 24 -2.77 0.47 3.92
C ILE A 24 -3.53 1.64 4.57
N ALA A 25 -3.76 1.57 5.88
CA ALA A 25 -4.46 2.60 6.64
C ALA A 25 -3.73 3.96 6.58
N LEU A 26 -2.40 3.98 6.66
CA LEU A 26 -1.63 5.22 6.51
C LEU A 26 -1.82 5.86 5.13
N GLY A 27 -1.81 5.05 4.07
CA GLY A 27 -2.11 5.55 2.73
C GLY A 27 -3.51 6.16 2.62
N TYR A 28 -4.52 5.50 3.20
CA TYR A 28 -5.89 6.02 3.27
C TYR A 28 -6.00 7.32 4.06
N THR A 29 -5.42 7.37 5.27
CA THR A 29 -5.52 8.53 6.18
C THR A 29 -4.89 9.79 5.62
N ILE A 30 -3.81 9.70 4.83
CA ILE A 30 -3.21 10.89 4.20
C ILE A 30 -4.10 11.45 3.11
N VAL A 31 -4.63 10.59 2.24
CA VAL A 31 -5.50 11.04 1.14
C VAL A 31 -6.79 11.61 1.71
N TYR A 32 -7.44 10.89 2.63
CA TYR A 32 -8.66 11.34 3.27
C TYR A 32 -8.43 12.57 4.14
N GLY A 33 -7.35 12.63 4.92
CA GLY A 33 -7.06 13.74 5.82
C GLY A 33 -6.91 15.08 5.10
N ILE A 34 -6.40 15.08 3.87
CA ILE A 34 -6.20 16.31 3.09
C ILE A 34 -7.37 16.58 2.15
N ALA A 35 -7.81 15.57 1.40
CA ALA A 35 -8.85 15.77 0.38
C ALA A 35 -10.27 15.66 0.95
N GLN A 36 -10.46 15.05 2.13
CA GLN A 36 -11.76 14.71 2.72
C GLN A 36 -12.68 13.90 1.77
N LEU A 37 -12.06 13.14 0.87
CA LEU A 37 -12.73 12.27 -0.10
C LEU A 37 -12.48 10.81 0.28
N ILE A 38 -13.55 10.02 0.31
CA ILE A 38 -13.46 8.56 0.47
C ILE A 38 -12.90 7.99 -0.83
N ASN A 39 -11.76 7.29 -0.75
CA ASN A 39 -11.04 6.77 -1.91
C ASN A 39 -11.05 5.24 -1.94
N PHE A 40 -12.14 4.61 -2.40
CA PHE A 40 -12.22 3.14 -2.52
C PHE A 40 -11.17 2.54 -3.45
N ALA A 41 -10.67 3.31 -4.42
CA ALA A 41 -9.66 2.84 -5.36
C ALA A 41 -8.30 2.55 -4.69
N HIS A 42 -8.05 3.06 -3.48
CA HIS A 42 -6.79 2.82 -2.79
C HIS A 42 -6.56 1.34 -2.43
N GLY A 43 -7.62 0.60 -2.08
CA GLY A 43 -7.55 -0.84 -1.87
C GLY A 43 -7.16 -1.58 -3.15
N GLU A 44 -7.67 -1.12 -4.28
CA GLU A 44 -7.31 -1.67 -5.59
C GLU A 44 -5.88 -1.31 -6.00
N VAL A 45 -5.35 -0.13 -5.61
CA VAL A 45 -3.92 0.19 -5.79
C VAL A 45 -3.03 -0.75 -4.99
N PHE A 46 -3.45 -1.13 -3.78
CA PHE A 46 -2.78 -2.16 -2.99
C PHE A 46 -2.77 -3.52 -3.72
N MET A 47 -3.90 -3.95 -4.28
CA MET A 47 -3.98 -5.16 -5.10
C MET A 47 -3.05 -5.07 -6.31
N VAL A 48 -3.09 -3.96 -7.06
CA VAL A 48 -2.17 -3.74 -8.20
C VAL A 48 -0.72 -3.81 -7.73
N GLY A 49 -0.40 -3.28 -6.55
CA GLY A 49 0.92 -3.40 -5.93
C GLY A 49 1.37 -4.85 -5.72
N ALA A 50 0.48 -5.72 -5.27
CA ALA A 50 0.76 -7.14 -5.10
C ALA A 50 1.07 -7.83 -6.45
N TYR A 51 0.27 -7.55 -7.48
CA TYR A 51 0.49 -8.10 -8.83
C TYR A 51 1.75 -7.54 -9.51
N LEU A 52 2.04 -6.25 -9.32
CA LEU A 52 3.30 -5.65 -9.79
C LEU A 52 4.50 -6.23 -9.03
N GLY A 53 4.36 -6.53 -7.74
CA GLY A 53 5.34 -7.25 -6.96
C GLY A 53 5.66 -8.61 -7.57
N LEU A 54 4.63 -9.41 -7.85
CA LEU A 54 4.75 -10.70 -8.53
C LEU A 54 5.48 -10.57 -9.88
N LEU A 55 5.07 -9.58 -10.69
CA LEU A 55 5.64 -9.34 -12.01
C LEU A 55 7.12 -8.93 -11.92
N PHE A 56 7.47 -7.95 -11.11
CA PHE A 56 8.85 -7.51 -10.96
C PHE A 56 9.74 -8.59 -10.34
N PHE A 57 9.23 -9.38 -9.40
CA PHE A 57 9.95 -10.56 -8.91
C PHE A 57 10.26 -11.54 -10.04
N THR A 58 9.26 -11.85 -10.85
CA THR A 58 9.42 -12.77 -11.98
C THR A 58 10.43 -12.21 -13.00
N ILE A 59 10.35 -10.92 -13.34
CA ILE A 59 11.27 -10.29 -14.27
C ILE A 59 12.71 -10.30 -13.73
N PHE A 60 12.94 -9.86 -12.48
CA PHE A 60 14.29 -9.76 -11.94
C PHE A 60 14.96 -11.12 -11.74
N GLN A 61 14.20 -12.17 -11.43
CA GLN A 61 14.74 -13.53 -11.36
C GLN A 61 15.18 -14.08 -12.73
N ASN A 62 14.46 -13.71 -13.81
CA ASN A 62 14.74 -14.21 -15.16
C ASN A 62 15.78 -13.37 -15.92
N VAL A 63 15.83 -12.05 -15.68
CA VAL A 63 16.60 -11.10 -16.50
C VAL A 63 17.97 -10.77 -15.90
N ILE A 64 18.16 -10.86 -14.58
CA ILE A 64 19.40 -10.46 -13.91
C ILE A 64 20.14 -11.71 -13.41
N PRO A 65 21.16 -12.20 -14.14
CA PRO A 65 22.00 -13.31 -13.68
C PRO A 65 22.65 -12.94 -12.34
N GLY A 66 22.48 -13.80 -11.32
CA GLY A 66 23.03 -13.58 -9.97
C GLY A 66 22.05 -13.02 -8.93
N LEU A 67 20.84 -12.59 -9.34
CA LEU A 67 19.77 -12.19 -8.40
C LEU A 67 18.80 -13.33 -8.04
N GLN A 68 19.00 -14.53 -8.62
CA GLN A 68 18.19 -15.72 -8.37
C GLN A 68 18.19 -16.07 -6.87
N GLY A 69 17.05 -15.87 -6.19
CA GLY A 69 16.89 -16.15 -4.76
C GLY A 69 17.65 -15.23 -3.81
N SER A 70 18.17 -14.10 -4.30
CA SER A 70 18.96 -13.18 -3.47
C SER A 70 18.07 -12.20 -2.71
N VAL A 71 18.32 -12.07 -1.40
CA VAL A 71 17.61 -11.13 -0.48
C VAL A 71 17.64 -9.69 -1.02
N TYR A 72 18.68 -9.33 -1.77
CA TYR A 72 18.86 -7.99 -2.34
C TYR A 72 17.88 -7.63 -3.46
N SER A 73 17.17 -8.61 -4.04
CA SER A 73 16.12 -8.35 -5.03
C SER A 73 14.90 -7.66 -4.42
N LEU A 74 14.62 -7.89 -3.14
CA LEU A 74 13.40 -7.43 -2.50
C LEU A 74 13.33 -5.90 -2.30
N PRO A 75 14.35 -5.21 -1.77
CA PRO A 75 14.31 -3.74 -1.69
C PRO A 75 14.12 -3.09 -3.06
N LEU A 76 14.73 -3.64 -4.11
CA LEU A 76 14.56 -3.17 -5.48
C LEU A 76 13.13 -3.35 -5.97
N VAL A 77 12.52 -4.53 -5.74
CA VAL A 77 11.11 -4.77 -6.08
C VAL A 77 10.20 -3.78 -5.35
N ILE A 78 10.40 -3.58 -4.04
CA ILE A 78 9.59 -2.64 -3.26
C ILE A 78 9.70 -1.23 -3.86
N ILE A 79 10.90 -0.76 -4.19
CA ILE A 79 11.09 0.56 -4.80
C ILE A 79 10.39 0.65 -6.17
N CYS A 80 10.57 -0.35 -7.03
CA CYS A 80 9.91 -0.38 -8.35
C CYS A 80 8.38 -0.38 -8.22
N VAL A 81 7.83 -1.20 -7.33
CA VAL A 81 6.38 -1.22 -7.05
C VAL A 81 5.92 0.12 -6.50
N MET A 82 6.63 0.70 -5.54
CA MET A 82 6.30 2.02 -4.98
C MET A 82 6.28 3.10 -6.06
N VAL A 83 7.23 3.10 -6.99
CA VAL A 83 7.28 4.05 -8.11
C VAL A 83 6.12 3.82 -9.07
N SER A 84 5.86 2.56 -9.48
CA SER A 84 4.77 2.24 -10.40
C SER A 84 3.38 2.56 -9.80
N THR A 85 3.17 2.23 -8.54
CA THR A 85 1.92 2.55 -7.84
C THR A 85 1.79 4.04 -7.54
N ALA A 86 2.88 4.76 -7.25
CA ALA A 86 2.88 6.22 -7.16
C ALA A 86 2.43 6.88 -8.47
N LEU A 87 2.93 6.40 -9.61
CA LEU A 87 2.50 6.86 -10.94
C LEU A 87 1.02 6.55 -11.18
N LEU A 88 0.56 5.36 -10.80
CA LEU A 88 -0.85 4.99 -10.88
C LEU A 88 -1.72 5.91 -10.00
N GLY A 89 -1.28 6.20 -8.77
CA GLY A 89 -1.96 7.13 -7.87
C GLY A 89 -2.07 8.54 -8.44
N ALA A 90 -0.99 9.03 -9.07
CA ALA A 90 -1.02 10.32 -9.78
C ALA A 90 -1.98 10.32 -10.96
N LEU A 91 -2.04 9.21 -11.71
CA LEU A 91 -2.95 9.04 -12.84
C LEU A 91 -4.41 9.04 -12.37
N ILE A 92 -4.72 8.30 -11.30
CA ILE A 92 -6.04 8.25 -10.68
C ILE A 92 -6.45 9.63 -10.20
N GLU A 93 -5.56 10.36 -9.49
CA GLU A 93 -5.86 11.72 -9.05
C GLU A 93 -6.19 12.62 -10.24
N ARG A 94 -5.33 12.61 -11.26
CA ARG A 94 -5.44 13.53 -12.40
C ARG A 94 -6.67 13.28 -13.25
N LEU A 95 -7.00 12.02 -13.50
CA LEU A 95 -8.07 11.64 -14.42
C LEU A 95 -9.42 11.50 -13.74
N ALA A 96 -9.46 11.00 -12.51
CA ALA A 96 -10.70 10.63 -11.85
C ALA A 96 -11.13 11.68 -10.80
N TYR A 97 -10.20 12.14 -9.95
CA TYR A 97 -10.55 12.98 -8.80
C TYR A 97 -10.46 14.48 -9.09
N LYS A 98 -9.39 14.92 -9.76
CA LYS A 98 -9.14 16.33 -10.04
C LYS A 98 -10.30 17.00 -10.81
N PRO A 99 -10.90 16.39 -11.84
CA PRO A 99 -12.03 17.00 -12.56
C PRO A 99 -13.26 17.21 -11.68
N LEU A 100 -13.43 16.38 -10.64
CA LEU A 100 -14.60 16.36 -9.77
C LEU A 100 -14.40 17.10 -8.46
N ARG A 101 -13.29 17.83 -8.30
CA ARG A 101 -12.94 18.53 -7.06
C ARG A 101 -13.99 19.56 -6.62
N HIS A 102 -14.70 20.17 -7.56
CA HIS A 102 -15.76 21.14 -7.30
C HIS A 102 -17.17 20.55 -7.45
N ALA A 103 -17.27 19.25 -7.74
CA ALA A 103 -18.54 18.56 -7.89
C ALA A 103 -19.17 18.27 -6.52
N PRO A 104 -20.48 17.98 -6.45
CA PRO A 104 -21.13 17.52 -5.22
C PRO A 104 -20.42 16.29 -4.66
N ARG A 105 -20.38 16.15 -3.32
CA ARG A 105 -19.63 15.09 -2.61
C ARG A 105 -19.92 13.65 -3.08
N LEU A 106 -21.10 13.41 -3.64
CA LEU A 106 -21.49 12.11 -4.20
C LEU A 106 -20.74 11.76 -5.49
N ALA A 107 -20.38 12.73 -6.31
CA ALA A 107 -19.74 12.46 -7.60
C ALA A 107 -18.33 11.84 -7.44
N PRO A 108 -17.41 12.36 -6.61
CA PRO A 108 -16.14 11.70 -6.33
C PRO A 108 -16.28 10.29 -5.75
N LEU A 109 -17.33 10.03 -4.95
CA LEU A 109 -17.60 8.70 -4.38
C LEU A 109 -17.94 7.68 -5.47
N ILE A 110 -18.86 8.04 -6.37
CA ILE A 110 -19.25 7.19 -7.50
C ILE A 110 -18.05 6.92 -8.41
N THR A 111 -17.23 7.95 -8.66
CA THR A 111 -16.01 7.81 -9.44
C THR A 111 -14.97 6.93 -8.76
N ALA A 112 -14.81 7.01 -7.43
CA ALA A 112 -13.93 6.13 -6.67
C ALA A 112 -14.32 4.66 -6.85
N ILE A 113 -15.62 4.35 -6.78
CA ILE A 113 -16.15 3.00 -7.02
C ILE A 113 -15.90 2.57 -8.47
N GLY A 114 -16.14 3.46 -9.44
CA GLY A 114 -15.88 3.20 -10.85
C GLY A 114 -14.41 2.87 -11.13
N VAL A 115 -13.47 3.66 -10.60
CA VAL A 115 -12.04 3.39 -10.71
C VAL A 115 -11.69 2.04 -10.07
N SER A 116 -12.31 1.72 -8.93
CA SER A 116 -12.07 0.45 -8.25
C SER A 116 -12.42 -0.74 -9.15
N PHE A 117 -13.61 -0.73 -9.75
CA PHE A 117 -14.02 -1.76 -10.71
C PHE A 117 -13.11 -1.82 -11.94
N VAL A 118 -12.69 -0.67 -12.48
CA VAL A 118 -11.78 -0.62 -13.64
C VAL A 118 -10.45 -1.29 -13.30
N LEU A 119 -9.84 -0.97 -12.15
CA LEU A 119 -8.56 -1.56 -11.75
C LEU A 119 -8.69 -3.06 -11.46
N GLN A 120 -9.71 -3.45 -10.71
CA GLN A 120 -9.99 -4.84 -10.39
C GLN A 120 -10.18 -5.69 -11.65
N ASN A 121 -11.03 -5.25 -12.57
CA ASN A 121 -11.30 -5.97 -13.81
C ASN A 121 -10.10 -5.92 -14.78
N ALA A 122 -9.33 -4.82 -14.81
CA ALA A 122 -8.11 -4.77 -15.61
C ALA A 122 -7.09 -5.82 -15.15
N VAL A 123 -6.89 -5.97 -13.84
CA VAL A 123 -6.01 -7.02 -13.29
C VAL A 123 -6.56 -8.41 -13.61
N MET A 124 -7.87 -8.63 -13.44
CA MET A 124 -8.52 -9.90 -13.81
C MET A 124 -8.34 -10.24 -15.29
N LEU A 125 -8.42 -9.27 -16.21
CA LEU A 125 -8.22 -9.50 -17.64
C LEU A 125 -6.75 -9.80 -17.99
N ILE A 126 -5.80 -9.11 -17.35
CA ILE A 126 -4.36 -9.26 -17.64
C ILE A 126 -3.81 -10.57 -17.06
N PHE A 127 -4.17 -10.89 -15.82
CA PHE A 127 -3.60 -12.03 -15.08
C PHE A 127 -4.54 -13.24 -15.05
N GLY A 128 -5.82 -13.07 -15.34
CA GLY A 128 -6.85 -14.11 -15.23
C GLY A 128 -7.50 -14.16 -13.84
N PRO A 129 -8.63 -14.89 -13.72
CA PRO A 129 -9.44 -14.92 -12.50
C PRO A 129 -8.92 -15.91 -11.44
N ALA A 130 -7.99 -16.79 -11.80
CA ALA A 130 -7.43 -17.76 -10.88
C ALA A 130 -6.40 -17.12 -9.96
N ASP A 131 -6.34 -17.63 -8.73
CA ASP A 131 -5.33 -17.27 -7.73
C ASP A 131 -3.92 -17.39 -8.30
N LYS A 132 -3.07 -16.42 -7.96
CA LYS A 132 -1.66 -16.41 -8.36
C LYS A 132 -0.78 -16.70 -7.16
N THR A 133 0.08 -17.70 -7.31
CA THR A 133 1.11 -18.03 -6.32
C THR A 133 2.20 -16.97 -6.36
N PHE A 134 2.47 -16.38 -5.20
CA PHE A 134 3.57 -15.45 -5.02
C PHE A 134 4.88 -16.26 -4.88
N PRO A 135 5.92 -15.96 -5.68
CA PRO A 135 7.14 -16.75 -5.68
C PRO A 135 7.85 -16.66 -4.32
N PRO A 136 8.46 -17.76 -3.83
CA PRO A 136 9.22 -17.75 -2.60
C PRO A 136 10.49 -16.92 -2.81
N VAL A 137 10.50 -15.70 -2.26
CA VAL A 137 11.61 -14.75 -2.38
C VAL A 137 12.81 -15.14 -1.52
N LEU A 138 12.54 -15.78 -0.38
CA LEU A 138 13.53 -16.22 0.58
C LEU A 138 13.22 -17.65 1.00
N PRO A 139 14.24 -18.49 1.24
CA PRO A 139 14.01 -19.76 1.92
C PRO A 139 13.37 -19.47 3.29
N LEU A 140 12.24 -20.13 3.56
CA LEU A 140 11.49 -19.92 4.79
C LEU A 140 12.34 -20.39 5.98
N LYS A 141 12.83 -19.43 6.76
CA LYS A 141 13.60 -19.71 7.97
C LYS A 141 12.74 -19.39 9.18
N LYS A 142 12.50 -20.41 10.00
CA LYS A 142 11.82 -20.28 11.29
C LYS A 142 12.88 -20.05 12.37
N ILE A 143 12.70 -19.00 13.15
CA ILE A 143 13.51 -18.66 14.32
C ILE A 143 12.62 -18.94 15.53
N SER A 144 12.94 -20.00 16.26
CA SER A 144 12.24 -20.35 17.49
C SER A 144 12.88 -19.60 18.66
N MET A 145 12.11 -18.75 19.34
CA MET A 145 12.49 -18.12 20.59
C MET A 145 11.65 -18.78 21.70
N GLY A 146 12.16 -19.88 22.25
CA GLY A 146 11.40 -20.69 23.21
C GLY A 146 10.16 -21.32 22.56
N SER A 147 8.98 -20.99 23.07
CA SER A 147 7.68 -21.50 22.62
C SER A 147 7.07 -20.77 21.43
N VAL A 148 7.69 -19.66 21.01
CA VAL A 148 7.22 -18.81 19.92
C VAL A 148 8.09 -19.00 18.70
N THR A 149 7.44 -19.10 17.53
CA THR A 149 8.11 -19.20 16.24
C THR A 149 7.89 -17.94 15.42
N LEU A 150 8.99 -17.34 14.97
CA LEU A 150 8.99 -16.17 14.10
C LEU A 150 9.64 -16.51 12.77
N THR A 151 9.06 -16.08 11.66
CA THR A 151 9.65 -16.29 10.34
C THR A 151 10.50 -15.10 9.92
N ASN A 152 11.51 -15.33 9.09
CA ASN A 152 12.25 -14.25 8.43
C ASN A 152 11.33 -13.30 7.63
N ILE A 153 10.25 -13.82 7.04
CA ILE A 153 9.23 -13.03 6.35
C ILE A 153 8.49 -12.10 7.32
N GLN A 154 8.08 -12.58 8.50
CA GLN A 154 7.42 -11.76 9.53
C GLN A 154 8.32 -10.61 10.02
N ILE A 155 9.60 -10.90 10.28
CA ILE A 155 10.60 -9.89 10.67
C ILE A 155 10.74 -8.83 9.59
N LEU A 156 10.90 -9.27 8.34
CA LEU A 156 11.05 -8.40 7.19
C LEU A 156 9.84 -7.48 7.00
N ILE A 157 8.61 -8.02 7.05
CA ILE A 157 7.37 -7.24 6.93
C ILE A 157 7.31 -6.20 8.03
N THR A 158 7.57 -6.60 9.27
CA THR A 158 7.52 -5.70 10.43
C THR A 158 8.56 -4.58 10.30
N LEU A 159 9.81 -4.92 10.01
CA LEU A 159 10.91 -3.95 9.88
C LEU A 159 10.66 -2.99 8.72
N THR A 160 10.29 -3.50 7.54
CA THR A 160 10.00 -2.68 6.36
C THR A 160 8.84 -1.73 6.64
N SER A 161 7.77 -2.23 7.27
CA SER A 161 6.61 -1.41 7.61
C SER A 161 7.00 -0.29 8.57
N VAL A 162 7.72 -0.59 9.66
CA VAL A 162 8.20 0.41 10.62
C VAL A 162 9.08 1.46 9.94
N ILE A 163 9.99 1.05 9.04
CA ILE A 163 10.83 1.98 8.28
C ILE A 163 9.98 2.91 7.41
N LEU A 164 9.03 2.37 6.64
CA LEU A 164 8.16 3.17 5.78
C LEU A 164 7.27 4.12 6.59
N MET A 165 6.74 3.67 7.73
CA MET A 165 5.98 4.50 8.66
C MET A 165 6.83 5.64 9.22
N ALA A 166 8.07 5.36 9.64
CA ALA A 166 8.99 6.36 10.15
C ALA A 166 9.39 7.38 9.07
N VAL A 167 9.68 6.91 7.85
CA VAL A 167 9.97 7.76 6.69
C VAL A 167 8.79 8.67 6.38
N LEU A 168 7.58 8.13 6.35
CA LEU A 168 6.36 8.91 6.14
C LEU A 168 6.14 9.94 7.25
N HIS A 169 6.32 9.54 8.51
CA HIS A 169 6.19 10.44 9.65
C HIS A 169 7.17 11.61 9.55
N LEU A 170 8.44 11.33 9.23
CA LEU A 170 9.44 12.36 8.99
C LEU A 170 9.10 13.22 7.77
N PHE A 171 8.60 12.63 6.68
CA PHE A 171 8.16 13.37 5.51
C PHE A 171 7.06 14.38 5.87
N ILE A 172 6.02 13.96 6.58
CA ILE A 172 4.91 14.84 6.98
C ILE A 172 5.37 15.90 7.98
N THR A 173 6.19 15.52 8.96
CA THR A 173 6.55 16.41 10.07
C THR A 173 7.67 17.39 9.74
N ARG A 174 8.66 16.97 8.95
CA ARG A 174 9.91 17.71 8.71
C ARG A 174 10.01 18.39 7.33
N THR A 175 9.17 18.03 6.36
CA THR A 175 9.25 18.65 5.01
C THR A 175 8.29 19.82 4.82
N ARG A 176 8.61 20.71 3.87
CA ARG A 176 7.72 21.82 3.46
C ARG A 176 6.41 21.30 2.88
N THR A 177 6.47 20.24 2.06
CA THR A 177 5.28 19.59 1.50
C THR A 177 4.41 18.99 2.60
N GLY A 178 5.02 18.33 3.60
CA GLY A 178 4.30 17.82 4.77
C GLY A 178 3.66 18.90 5.65
N LYS A 179 4.29 20.07 5.79
CA LYS A 179 3.65 21.25 6.40
C LYS A 179 2.44 21.73 5.61
N ALA A 180 2.55 21.82 4.28
CA ALA A 180 1.44 22.20 3.42
C ALA A 180 0.27 21.20 3.51
N MET A 181 0.57 19.90 3.54
CA MET A 181 -0.42 18.84 3.74
C MET A 181 -1.21 19.02 5.04
N ARG A 182 -0.53 19.24 6.17
CA ARG A 182 -1.19 19.47 7.46
C ARG A 182 -2.02 20.76 7.48
N ALA A 183 -1.51 21.85 6.90
CA ALA A 183 -2.25 23.11 6.81
C ALA A 183 -3.55 22.96 5.99
N LEU A 184 -3.51 22.18 4.89
CA LEU A 184 -4.71 21.91 4.09
C LEU A 184 -5.71 20.99 4.81
N ALA A 185 -5.22 20.06 5.63
CA ALA A 185 -6.06 19.18 6.44
C ALA A 185 -6.81 19.96 7.55
N ASP A 186 -6.20 21.02 8.09
CA ASP A 186 -6.84 21.90 9.08
C ASP A 186 -7.87 22.83 8.43
N ASP A 187 -7.44 23.68 7.49
CA ASP A 187 -8.33 24.58 6.74
C ASP A 187 -7.82 24.80 5.32
N MET A 188 -8.40 24.06 4.38
CA MET A 188 -8.08 24.14 2.96
C MET A 188 -8.25 25.55 2.37
N LYS A 189 -9.27 26.30 2.81
CA LYS A 189 -9.54 27.65 2.28
C LYS A 189 -8.48 28.63 2.78
N ALA A 190 -8.24 28.66 4.08
CA ALA A 190 -7.22 29.51 4.67
C ALA A 190 -5.83 29.20 4.10
N ALA A 191 -5.45 27.93 4.03
CA ALA A 191 -4.19 27.50 3.44
C ALA A 191 -4.04 27.93 1.96
N SER A 192 -5.12 27.86 1.17
CA SER A 192 -5.09 28.32 -0.22
C SER A 192 -4.85 29.83 -0.36
N LEU A 193 -5.42 30.64 0.56
CA LEU A 193 -5.19 32.09 0.63
C LEU A 193 -3.75 32.44 1.05
N MET A 194 -3.09 31.56 1.80
CA MET A 194 -1.67 31.69 2.15
C MET A 194 -0.72 31.24 1.03
N GLY A 195 -1.23 30.98 -0.18
CA GLY A 195 -0.44 30.64 -1.37
C GLY A 195 -0.04 29.16 -1.46
N ILE A 196 -0.62 28.28 -0.64
CA ILE A 196 -0.40 26.83 -0.76
C ILE A 196 -1.12 26.32 -2.01
N ASN A 197 -0.38 25.66 -2.90
CA ASN A 197 -0.95 25.01 -4.07
C ASN A 197 -1.70 23.72 -3.65
N VAL A 198 -3.02 23.82 -3.55
CA VAL A 198 -3.92 22.73 -3.16
C VAL A 198 -3.77 21.52 -4.09
N ASP A 199 -3.82 21.77 -5.41
CA ASP A 199 -3.73 20.72 -6.43
C ASP A 199 -2.46 19.89 -6.31
N ARG A 200 -1.32 20.56 -6.21
CA ARG A 200 -0.01 19.89 -6.10
C ARG A 200 0.09 19.08 -4.81
N THR A 201 -0.50 19.57 -3.73
CA THR A 201 -0.43 18.92 -2.43
C THR A 201 -1.31 17.69 -2.38
N ILE A 202 -2.54 17.75 -2.91
CA ILE A 202 -3.42 16.58 -3.06
C ILE A 202 -2.81 15.54 -4.00
N MET A 203 -2.25 15.96 -5.15
CA MET A 203 -1.52 15.06 -6.04
C MET A 203 -0.39 14.32 -5.29
N THR A 204 0.39 15.05 -4.49
CA THR A 204 1.47 14.44 -3.70
C THR A 204 0.92 13.46 -2.65
N ALA A 205 -0.23 13.76 -2.05
CA ALA A 205 -0.90 12.85 -1.11
C ALA A 205 -1.29 11.53 -1.79
N PHE A 206 -1.87 11.59 -3.00
CA PHE A 206 -2.19 10.41 -3.80
C PHE A 206 -0.94 9.60 -4.18
N ILE A 207 0.14 10.26 -4.60
CA ILE A 207 1.43 9.63 -4.93
C ILE A 207 1.99 8.87 -3.73
N VAL A 208 2.12 9.54 -2.57
CA VAL A 208 2.69 8.95 -1.36
C VAL A 208 1.80 7.84 -0.82
N GLY A 209 0.49 8.05 -0.78
CA GLY A 209 -0.46 7.04 -0.35
C GLY A 209 -0.40 5.81 -1.25
N ALA A 210 -0.44 5.98 -2.57
CA ALA A 210 -0.39 4.88 -3.52
C ALA A 210 0.93 4.09 -3.43
N ALA A 211 2.06 4.76 -3.21
CA ALA A 211 3.35 4.10 -2.98
C ALA A 211 3.30 3.17 -1.76
N LEU A 212 2.73 3.64 -0.64
CA LEU A 212 2.59 2.83 0.57
C LEU A 212 1.62 1.67 0.39
N ALA A 213 0.51 1.89 -0.31
CA ALA A 213 -0.42 0.81 -0.70
C ALA A 213 0.30 -0.25 -1.53
N GLY A 214 1.12 0.17 -2.50
CA GLY A 214 1.92 -0.72 -3.31
C GLY A 214 2.89 -1.58 -2.50
N ALA A 215 3.64 -0.94 -1.58
CA ALA A 215 4.53 -1.65 -0.67
C ALA A 215 3.77 -2.65 0.23
N GLY A 216 2.60 -2.24 0.76
CA GLY A 216 1.70 -3.11 1.50
C GLY A 216 1.25 -4.33 0.69
N GLY A 217 0.94 -4.15 -0.60
CA GLY A 217 0.55 -5.23 -1.51
C GLY A 217 1.65 -6.27 -1.69
N VAL A 218 2.91 -5.84 -1.83
CA VAL A 218 4.06 -6.74 -1.86
C VAL A 218 4.19 -7.52 -0.56
N MET A 219 4.06 -6.86 0.59
CA MET A 219 4.13 -7.53 1.90
C MET A 219 3.00 -8.54 2.10
N PHE A 220 1.80 -8.22 1.62
CA PHE A 220 0.65 -9.13 1.65
C PHE A 220 0.91 -10.38 0.82
N GLY A 221 1.37 -10.21 -0.43
CA GLY A 221 1.73 -11.34 -1.30
C GLY A 221 2.82 -12.23 -0.70
N LEU A 222 3.83 -11.64 -0.06
CA LEU A 222 4.88 -12.36 0.65
C LEU A 222 4.36 -13.16 1.85
N TYR A 223 3.40 -12.60 2.59
CA TYR A 223 2.87 -13.22 3.80
C TYR A 223 1.92 -14.38 3.49
N TYR A 224 0.95 -14.15 2.59
CA TYR A 224 -0.09 -15.13 2.26
C TYR A 224 0.32 -16.11 1.16
N SER A 225 1.42 -15.84 0.42
CA SER A 225 1.93 -16.66 -0.70
C SER A 225 0.98 -16.86 -1.87
N THR A 226 -0.20 -16.25 -1.81
CA THR A 226 -1.22 -16.26 -2.85
C THR A 226 -1.86 -14.88 -2.91
N ILE A 227 -2.16 -14.42 -4.12
CA ILE A 227 -2.85 -13.16 -4.37
C ILE A 227 -4.01 -13.39 -5.33
N ASN A 228 -5.09 -12.64 -5.10
CA ASN A 228 -6.29 -12.63 -5.91
C ASN A 228 -6.69 -11.19 -6.28
N PHE A 229 -7.38 -11.03 -7.40
CA PHE A 229 -7.84 -9.73 -7.88
C PHE A 229 -8.95 -9.11 -7.00
N HIS A 230 -9.54 -9.87 -6.09
CA HIS A 230 -10.54 -9.37 -5.14
C HIS A 230 -9.95 -8.91 -3.80
N ASP A 231 -8.65 -9.15 -3.55
CA ASP A 231 -8.00 -8.83 -2.27
C ASP A 231 -8.01 -7.32 -1.97
N GLY A 232 -7.99 -6.48 -3.00
CA GLY A 232 -8.06 -5.03 -2.87
C GLY A 232 -9.35 -4.54 -2.22
N TYR A 233 -10.48 -5.11 -2.63
CA TYR A 233 -11.79 -4.80 -2.08
C TYR A 233 -11.90 -5.19 -0.60
N LEU A 234 -11.47 -6.42 -0.27
CA LEU A 234 -11.49 -6.90 1.12
C LEU A 234 -10.57 -6.10 2.03
N ALA A 235 -9.37 -5.75 1.55
CA ALA A 235 -8.45 -4.89 2.29
C ALA A 235 -9.01 -3.47 2.47
N GLY A 236 -9.67 -2.93 1.44
CA GLY A 236 -10.36 -1.65 1.50
C GLY A 236 -11.46 -1.63 2.56
N LEU A 237 -12.35 -2.63 2.56
CA LEU A 237 -13.41 -2.75 3.56
C LEU A 237 -12.87 -2.78 5.00
N LYS A 238 -11.86 -3.61 5.25
CA LYS A 238 -11.21 -3.73 6.57
C LYS A 238 -10.53 -2.44 7.02
N ALA A 239 -10.14 -1.56 6.10
CA ALA A 239 -9.59 -0.27 6.46
C ALA A 239 -10.67 0.76 6.87
N PHE A 240 -11.94 0.53 6.49
CA PHE A 240 -13.07 1.42 6.77
C PHE A 240 -13.94 0.97 7.96
N THR A 241 -13.90 -0.30 8.35
CA THR A 241 -14.71 -0.90 9.44
C THR A 241 -13.83 -1.49 10.53
#